data_AF-A0A2D5X1S2-F1
#
_entry.id   AF-A0A2D5X1S2-F1
#
_cell.length_a   1.000
_cell.length_b   1.000
_cell.length_c   1.000
_cell.angle_alpha   90.00
_cell.angle_beta   90.00
_cell.angle_gamma   90.00
#
_symmetry.space_group_name_H-M   'P 1'
#
loop_
_entity.id
_entity.type
_entity.pdbx_description
1 polymer ?
#
loop_
_entity_poly.entity_id
_entity_poly.type
_entity_poly.pdbx_seq_one_letter_code
_entity_poly.pdbx_strand_id
1 'polypeptide(L)'
;MPAPKGIPAPEAGAIRLDLRIGDSRTTWGWVSEDEVLVATHDGKVMLMVEPSELQWDDRTGNMKQVMHQLDGRRLVRWMRHCAEYLGQDTTQFIQDLE
;
A
#
# COMPACT_ATOMS: atom_id res chain seq x y z
N MET A 1 15.18 22.37 -12.06
CA MET A 1 14.07 21.40 -12.13
C MET A 1 13.30 21.46 -10.82
N PRO A 2 11.96 21.50 -10.81
CA PRO A 2 11.23 21.27 -9.56
C PRO A 2 11.56 19.85 -9.07
N ALA A 3 11.75 19.69 -7.76
CA ALA A 3 11.96 18.39 -7.16
C ALA A 3 10.78 17.46 -7.53
N PRO A 4 11.01 16.16 -7.75
CA PRO A 4 9.91 15.21 -7.99
C PRO A 4 8.88 15.39 -6.87
N LYS A 5 7.62 15.57 -7.24
CA LYS A 5 6.53 15.51 -6.25
C LYS A 5 6.60 14.11 -5.64
N GLY A 6 7.06 14.03 -4.39
CA GLY A 6 7.08 12.76 -3.67
C GLY A 6 5.68 12.15 -3.62
N ILE A 7 5.59 10.85 -3.34
CA ILE A 7 4.30 10.18 -3.18
C ILE A 7 3.44 10.98 -2.19
N PRO A 8 2.20 11.34 -2.53
CA PRO A 8 1.30 12.01 -1.59
C PRO A 8 1.00 11.11 -0.38
N ALA A 9 0.59 11.69 0.75
CA ALA A 9 0.24 10.88 1.91
C ALA A 9 -0.99 10.00 1.60
N PRO A 10 -0.94 8.68 1.86
CA PRO A 10 -2.03 7.77 1.52
C PRO A 10 -3.24 7.89 2.47
N GLU A 11 -3.05 8.44 3.67
CA GLU A 11 -4.11 8.71 4.64
C GLU A 11 -3.74 9.86 5.59
N ALA A 12 -4.75 10.40 6.28
CA ALA A 12 -4.55 11.41 7.32
C ALA A 12 -3.78 10.78 8.50
N GLY A 13 -2.72 11.44 8.96
CA GLY A 13 -1.87 10.93 10.03
C GLY A 13 -0.70 10.04 9.56
N ALA A 14 -0.60 9.73 8.25
CA ALA A 14 0.53 8.98 7.74
C ALA A 14 1.85 9.74 7.93
N ILE A 15 2.84 9.05 8.49
CA ILE A 15 4.17 9.56 8.78
C ILE A 15 5.08 9.26 7.60
N ARG A 16 5.79 10.27 7.12
CA ARG A 16 6.75 10.12 6.03
C ARG A 16 7.99 9.39 6.52
N LEU A 17 8.36 8.31 5.84
CA LEU A 17 9.63 7.61 6.03
C LEU A 17 10.67 8.16 5.05
N ASP A 18 11.75 8.71 5.59
CA ASP A 18 12.92 9.11 4.82
C ASP A 18 14.07 8.15 5.08
N LEU A 19 14.67 7.60 4.02
CA LEU A 19 15.94 6.88 4.11
C LEU A 19 17.08 7.90 4.03
N ARG A 20 18.04 7.78 4.95
CA ARG A 20 19.29 8.56 4.89
C ARG A 20 20.40 7.70 4.29
N ILE A 21 20.94 8.14 3.15
CA ILE A 21 22.09 7.51 2.49
C ILE A 21 23.21 8.55 2.49
N GLY A 22 24.13 8.43 3.45
CA GLY A 22 25.15 9.46 3.70
C GLY A 22 24.53 10.80 4.09
N ASP A 23 24.77 11.84 3.28
CA ASP A 23 24.22 13.19 3.49
C ASP A 23 22.89 13.44 2.77
N SER A 24 22.45 12.50 1.93
CA SER A 24 21.19 12.61 1.18
C SER A 24 20.01 12.03 1.97
N ARG A 25 18.87 12.72 1.94
CA ARG A 25 17.58 12.21 2.39
C ARG A 25 16.70 11.92 1.19
N THR A 26 16.22 10.69 1.09
CA THR A 26 15.29 10.26 0.05
C THR A 26 14.02 9.74 0.70
N THR A 27 12.85 10.24 0.29
CA THR A 27 11.58 9.67 0.73
C THR A 27 11.53 8.20 0.33
N TRP A 28 11.40 7.31 1.31
CA TRP A 28 11.28 5.88 1.06
C TRP A 28 9.83 5.43 1.03
N GLY A 29 8.95 6.11 1.76
CA GLY A 29 7.54 5.71 1.83
C GLY A 29 6.73 6.41 2.91
N TRP A 30 5.64 5.77 3.28
CA TRP A 30 4.69 6.21 4.30
C TRP A 30 4.43 5.08 5.29
N VAL A 31 4.31 5.46 6.55
CA VAL A 31 3.88 4.62 7.67
C VAL A 31 2.55 5.14 8.18
N SER A 32 1.62 4.26 8.52
CA SER A 32 0.36 4.62 9.17
C SER A 32 0.59 5.10 10.60
N GLU A 33 -0.43 5.70 11.22
CA GLU A 33 -0.36 6.18 12.60
C GLU A 33 -0.07 5.05 13.62
N ASP A 34 -0.44 3.81 13.30
CA ASP A 34 -0.15 2.59 14.08
C ASP A 34 1.20 1.93 13.72
N GLU A 35 2.13 2.71 13.16
CA GLU A 35 3.52 2.31 12.84
C GLU A 35 3.67 1.18 11.80
N VAL A 36 2.62 0.88 11.03
CA VAL A 36 2.69 -0.10 9.94
C VAL A 36 3.20 0.56 8.66
N LEU A 37 4.09 -0.12 7.93
CA LEU A 37 4.57 0.36 6.64
C LEU A 37 3.52 0.16 5.54
N VAL A 38 3.02 1.25 4.97
CA VAL A 38 1.82 1.21 4.12
C VAL A 38 2.07 1.49 2.64
N ALA A 39 3.11 2.26 2.30
CA ALA A 39 3.45 2.53 0.90
C ALA A 39 4.94 2.82 0.74
N THR A 40 5.56 2.36 -0.35
CA THR A 40 6.92 2.74 -0.74
C THR A 40 6.93 3.74 -1.87
N HIS A 41 8.05 4.47 -2.05
CA HIS A 41 8.32 5.43 -3.13
C HIS A 41 8.06 4.88 -4.55
N ASP A 42 8.11 3.56 -4.72
CA ASP A 42 7.85 2.89 -5.99
C ASP A 42 6.34 2.63 -6.24
N GLY A 43 5.46 3.15 -5.38
CA GLY A 43 4.02 2.90 -5.47
C GLY A 43 3.62 1.48 -5.07
N LYS A 44 4.39 0.82 -4.20
CA LYS A 44 4.06 -0.52 -3.69
C LYS A 44 3.46 -0.43 -2.30
N VAL A 45 2.38 -1.19 -2.08
CA VAL A 45 1.78 -1.40 -0.75
C VAL A 45 2.41 -2.65 -0.13
N MET A 46 2.83 -2.57 1.13
CA MET A 46 3.26 -3.76 1.87
C MET A 46 2.09 -4.32 2.66
N LEU A 47 1.71 -5.55 2.34
CA LEU A 47 0.80 -6.35 3.13
C LEU A 47 1.64 -7.39 3.89
N MET A 48 1.55 -7.38 5.20
CA MET A 48 2.08 -8.48 6.00
C MET A 48 1.07 -9.63 5.97
N VAL A 49 1.51 -10.78 5.47
CA VAL A 49 0.71 -11.99 5.40
C VAL A 49 1.29 -12.98 6.40
N GLU A 50 0.50 -13.34 7.40
CA GLU A 50 0.82 -14.41 8.33
C GLU A 50 0.36 -15.74 7.70
N PRO A 51 1.26 -16.65 7.29
CA PRO A 51 0.88 -17.87 6.58
C PRO A 51 -0.06 -18.77 7.39
N SER A 52 0.03 -18.71 8.72
CA SER A 52 -0.85 -19.48 9.62
C SER A 52 -2.31 -19.00 9.64
N GLU A 53 -2.59 -17.79 9.15
CA GLU A 53 -3.94 -17.23 9.02
C GLU A 53 -4.56 -17.47 7.64
N LEU A 54 -3.77 -18.02 6.70
CA LEU A 54 -4.26 -18.33 5.36
C LEU A 54 -5.13 -19.58 5.37
N GLN A 55 -6.23 -19.51 4.61
CA GLN A 55 -7.19 -20.60 4.45
C GLN A 55 -7.21 -21.05 3.01
N TRP A 56 -7.16 -22.35 2.79
CA TRP A 56 -7.33 -22.91 1.45
C TRP A 56 -8.82 -22.93 1.09
N ASP A 57 -9.20 -22.37 -0.07
CA ASP A 57 -10.55 -22.49 -0.62
C ASP A 57 -10.61 -23.61 -1.65
N ASP A 58 -11.11 -24.78 -1.24
CA ASP A 58 -11.28 -25.95 -2.11
C ASP A 58 -12.16 -25.70 -3.33
N ARG A 59 -13.06 -24.71 -3.28
CA ARG A 59 -13.95 -24.39 -4.41
C ARG A 59 -13.21 -23.67 -5.53
N THR A 60 -12.31 -22.76 -5.18
CA THR A 60 -11.59 -21.93 -6.17
C THR A 60 -10.17 -22.42 -6.42
N GLY A 61 -9.63 -23.27 -5.55
CA GLY A 61 -8.24 -23.71 -5.58
C GLY A 61 -7.26 -22.61 -5.19
N ASN A 62 -7.73 -21.55 -4.52
CA ASN A 62 -6.92 -20.40 -4.15
C ASN A 62 -6.72 -20.32 -2.64
N MET A 63 -5.55 -19.80 -2.23
CA MET A 63 -5.33 -19.36 -0.85
C MET A 63 -6.09 -18.06 -0.59
N LYS A 64 -6.81 -18.01 0.51
CA LYS A 64 -7.54 -16.85 0.99
C LYS A 64 -6.93 -16.34 2.27
N GLN A 65 -6.83 -15.02 2.38
CA GLN A 65 -6.59 -14.34 3.65
C GLN A 65 -7.88 -13.65 4.07
N VAL A 66 -8.30 -13.90 5.31
CA VAL A 66 -9.40 -13.15 5.92
C VAL A 66 -8.79 -12.05 6.76
N MET A 67 -9.23 -10.81 6.55
CA MET A 67 -8.80 -9.67 7.34
C MET A 67 -10.01 -8.89 7.84
N HIS A 68 -9.82 -8.11 8.90
CA HIS A 68 -10.87 -7.26 9.42
C HIS A 68 -11.30 -6.22 8.37
N GLN A 69 -12.58 -5.84 8.36
CA GLN A 69 -13.14 -4.98 7.30
C GLN A 69 -12.45 -3.62 7.22
N LEU A 70 -11.99 -3.06 8.34
CA LEU A 70 -11.26 -1.80 8.37
C LEU A 70 -9.92 -1.90 7.62
N ASP A 71 -9.21 -3.02 7.80
CA ASP A 71 -7.91 -3.27 7.17
C ASP A 71 -8.08 -3.51 5.67
N GLY A 72 -9.10 -4.27 5.28
CA GLY A 72 -9.45 -4.44 3.86
C GLY A 72 -9.77 -3.11 3.18
N ARG A 73 -10.50 -2.21 3.85
CA ARG A 73 -10.77 -0.87 3.32
C ARG A 73 -9.53 0.01 3.27
N ARG A 74 -8.60 -0.10 4.22
CA ARG A 74 -7.29 0.57 4.17
C ARG A 74 -6.50 0.09 2.95
N LEU A 75 -6.39 -1.23 2.76
CA LEU A 75 -5.70 -1.84 1.63
C LEU A 75 -6.25 -1.34 0.29
N VAL A 76 -7.56 -1.37 0.08
CA VAL A 76 -8.19 -0.87 -1.17
C VAL A 76 -7.90 0.60 -1.41
N ARG A 77 -7.96 1.44 -0.36
CA ARG A 77 -7.61 2.87 -0.48
C ARG A 77 -6.15 3.06 -0.88
N TRP A 78 -5.23 2.28 -0.33
CA TRP A 78 -3.81 2.35 -0.68
C TRP A 78 -3.54 1.88 -2.09
N MET A 79 -4.14 0.76 -2.52
CA MET A 79 -3.95 0.29 -3.88
C MET A 79 -4.49 1.29 -4.92
N ARG A 80 -5.62 1.95 -4.63
CA ARG A 80 -6.11 3.08 -5.45
C ARG A 80 -5.10 4.21 -5.51
N HIS A 81 -4.57 4.63 -4.37
CA HIS A 81 -3.57 5.70 -4.29
C HIS A 81 -2.30 5.37 -5.10
N CYS A 82 -1.84 4.12 -5.04
CA CYS A 82 -0.72 3.64 -5.83
C CYS A 82 -1.02 3.64 -7.34
N ALA A 83 -2.21 3.20 -7.74
CA ALA A 83 -2.65 3.27 -9.14
C ALA A 83 -2.67 4.72 -9.67
N GLU A 84 -3.19 5.67 -8.89
CA GLU A 84 -3.18 7.10 -9.23
C GLU A 84 -1.75 7.63 -9.42
N TYR A 85 -0.85 7.31 -8.48
CA TYR A 85 0.55 7.71 -8.56
C TYR A 85 1.26 7.16 -9.80
N LEU A 86 0.94 5.92 -10.18
CA LEU A 86 1.48 5.26 -11.37
C LEU A 86 0.78 5.68 -12.68
N GLY A 87 -0.25 6.55 -12.61
CA GLY A 87 -1.02 6.98 -13.77
C GLY A 87 -1.91 5.89 -14.37
N GLN A 88 -2.29 4.89 -13.58
CA GLN A 88 -3.18 3.80 -13.96
C GLN A 88 -4.66 4.19 -13.75
N ASP A 89 -5.56 3.60 -14.53
CA ASP A 89 -7.00 3.77 -14.31
C ASP A 89 -7.44 2.99 -13.07
N THR A 90 -7.72 3.75 -12.01
CA THR A 90 -8.21 3.22 -10.74
C THR A 90 -9.52 2.42 -10.86
N THR A 91 -10.35 2.73 -11.86
CA THR A 91 -11.65 2.08 -12.05
C THR A 91 -11.48 0.66 -12.54
N GLN A 92 -10.63 0.46 -13.55
CA GLN A 92 -10.27 -0.87 -14.05
C GLN A 92 -9.54 -1.68 -12.98
N PHE A 93 -8.59 -1.06 -12.28
CA PHE A 93 -7.84 -1.72 -11.21
C PHE A 93 -8.74 -2.23 -10.08
N ILE A 94 -9.77 -1.47 -9.69
CA ILE A 94 -10.73 -1.89 -8.67
C ILE A 94 -11.69 -2.96 -9.19
N GLN A 95 -12.13 -2.86 -10.45
CA GLN A 95 -12.97 -3.90 -11.08
C GLN A 95 -12.24 -5.25 -11.18
N ASP A 96 -10.93 -5.24 -11.40
CA ASP A 96 -10.12 -6.45 -11.42
C ASP A 96 -9.93 -7.06 -10.00
N LEU A 97 -10.29 -6.32 -8.95
CA LEU A 97 -10.22 -6.76 -7.55
C LEU A 97 -11.58 -7.25 -6.99
N GLU A 98 -12.71 -6.96 -7.65
CA GLU A 98 -14.06 -7.42 -7.28
C GLU A 98 -14.40 -8.79 -7.90
#